data_AF-A0A124GS36-F1
#
_entry.id   AF-A0A124GS36-F1
#
_cell.length_a   1.000
_cell.length_b   1.000
_cell.length_c   1.000
_cell.angle_alpha   90.00
_cell.angle_beta   90.00
_cell.angle_gamma   90.00
#
_symmetry.space_group_name_H-M   'P 1'
#
loop_
_entity.id
_entity.type
_entity.pdbx_description
1 polymer ?
#
loop_
_entity_poly.entity_id
_entity_poly.type
_entity_poly.pdbx_seq_one_letter_code
_entity_poly.pdbx_strand_id
1 'polypeptide(L)'
;MPSLDPIPAQRNDQVEANSDDEADPELVELLRQHFGLGERPKDAPPETKVLEGAQYVFDNAIDIAVSLAHTKEAAETIWRMMQKKEYSTHTWSEHELHPQTKDESTVDFIFTMDLLNFSFWSEEEEEPKRFCIEYRGKLWTGYWSLVAALQRALDEGQFC
;
A
#
# COMPACT_ATOMS: atom_id res chain seq x y z
N MET A 1 -72.91 -50.45 -16.67
CA MET A 1 -72.07 -49.55 -15.87
C MET A 1 -71.72 -50.23 -14.56
N PRO A 2 -70.49 -50.75 -14.43
CA PRO A 2 -69.92 -51.14 -13.15
C PRO A 2 -68.78 -50.19 -12.74
N SER A 3 -68.85 -49.77 -11.48
CA SER A 3 -67.81 -49.33 -10.53
C SER A 3 -66.43 -48.90 -11.06
N LEU A 4 -66.06 -47.66 -10.70
CA LEU A 4 -64.72 -47.07 -10.79
C LEU A 4 -63.66 -47.87 -10.01
N ASP A 5 -62.44 -47.79 -10.54
CA ASP A 5 -61.25 -48.62 -10.32
C ASP A 5 -60.53 -48.43 -8.96
N PRO A 6 -59.68 -49.39 -8.55
CA PRO A 6 -58.62 -49.15 -7.58
C PRO A 6 -57.20 -49.15 -8.22
N ILE A 7 -56.24 -48.57 -7.46
CA ILE A 7 -54.75 -48.73 -7.48
C ILE A 7 -53.96 -47.63 -8.24
N PRO A 8 -52.75 -47.17 -7.82
CA PRO A 8 -51.98 -47.34 -6.58
C PRO A 8 -51.52 -46.01 -5.91
N ALA A 9 -51.14 -46.07 -4.63
CA ALA A 9 -50.16 -45.14 -4.07
C ALA A 9 -48.76 -45.58 -4.51
N GLN A 10 -48.16 -44.90 -5.49
CA GLN A 10 -46.72 -45.02 -5.73
C GLN A 10 -45.98 -44.18 -4.70
N ARG A 11 -45.44 -44.87 -3.70
CA ARG A 11 -44.43 -44.35 -2.79
C ARG A 11 -43.14 -44.17 -3.58
N ASN A 12 -42.84 -42.94 -3.96
CA ASN A 12 -41.58 -42.60 -4.59
C ASN A 12 -40.50 -42.46 -3.50
N ASP A 13 -40.02 -43.59 -2.98
CA ASP A 13 -38.84 -43.64 -2.11
C ASP A 13 -37.58 -43.56 -2.99
N GLN A 14 -37.27 -42.36 -3.48
CA GLN A 14 -35.92 -41.95 -3.89
C GLN A 14 -35.71 -40.50 -3.46
N VAL A 15 -35.40 -40.35 -2.17
CA VAL A 15 -34.76 -39.15 -1.64
C VAL A 15 -33.25 -39.36 -1.82
N GLU A 16 -32.72 -38.98 -2.97
CA GLU A 16 -31.28 -38.68 -3.06
C GLU A 16 -31.09 -37.22 -2.65
N ALA A 17 -30.75 -37.03 -1.38
CA ALA A 17 -30.21 -35.77 -0.90
C ALA A 17 -28.76 -35.67 -1.40
N ASN A 18 -28.56 -35.08 -2.58
CA ASN A 18 -27.25 -34.53 -2.95
C ASN A 18 -27.19 -33.10 -2.44
N SER A 19 -26.28 -32.85 -1.51
CA SER A 19 -26.04 -31.56 -0.86
C SER A 19 -25.42 -30.58 -1.86
N ASP A 20 -26.22 -29.68 -2.39
CA ASP A 20 -25.83 -28.66 -3.38
C ASP A 20 -25.39 -27.33 -2.72
N ASP A 21 -24.85 -27.39 -1.49
CA ASP A 21 -24.51 -26.21 -0.67
C ASP A 21 -23.03 -26.19 -0.23
N GLU A 22 -22.19 -27.02 -0.84
CA GLU A 22 -20.74 -27.00 -0.62
C GLU A 22 -20.07 -26.22 -1.75
N ALA A 23 -19.45 -25.08 -1.42
CA ALA A 23 -18.73 -24.27 -2.39
C ALA A 23 -17.63 -25.12 -3.04
N ASP A 24 -17.57 -25.11 -4.38
CA ASP A 24 -16.57 -25.84 -5.16
C ASP A 24 -15.15 -25.51 -4.65
N PRO A 25 -14.42 -26.51 -4.13
CA PRO A 25 -13.07 -26.32 -3.60
C PRO A 25 -12.11 -25.68 -4.62
N GLU A 26 -12.28 -25.97 -5.92
CA GLU A 26 -11.44 -25.39 -6.97
C GLU A 26 -11.75 -23.91 -7.20
N LEU A 27 -13.02 -23.51 -7.13
CA LEU A 27 -13.42 -22.10 -7.21
C LEU A 27 -12.94 -21.32 -5.99
N VAL A 28 -13.03 -21.91 -4.80
CA VAL A 28 -12.51 -21.32 -3.56
C VAL A 28 -10.99 -21.13 -3.66
N GLU A 29 -10.27 -22.11 -4.20
CA GLU A 29 -8.83 -22.02 -4.39
C GLU A 29 -8.45 -20.98 -5.46
N LEU A 30 -9.19 -20.91 -6.57
CA LEU A 30 -9.01 -19.88 -7.58
C LEU A 30 -9.23 -18.47 -7.02
N LEU A 31 -10.26 -18.29 -6.19
CA LEU A 31 -10.54 -17.02 -5.52
C LEU A 31 -9.45 -16.67 -4.52
N ARG A 32 -8.95 -17.65 -3.74
CA ARG A 32 -7.80 -17.45 -2.83
C ARG A 32 -6.57 -17.00 -3.61
N GLN A 33 -6.26 -17.60 -4.74
CA GLN A 33 -5.14 -17.19 -5.58
C GLN A 33 -5.34 -15.78 -6.16
N HIS A 34 -6.54 -15.45 -6.63
CA HIS A 34 -6.85 -14.13 -7.17
C HIS A 34 -6.74 -13.00 -6.14
N PHE A 35 -7.12 -13.29 -4.88
CA PHE A 35 -7.02 -12.34 -3.76
C PHE A 35 -5.68 -12.42 -3.00
N GLY A 36 -4.72 -13.23 -3.43
CA GLY A 36 -3.40 -13.35 -2.79
C GLY A 36 -3.40 -14.10 -1.45
N LEU A 37 -4.43 -14.90 -1.19
CA LEU A 37 -4.62 -15.74 0.01
C LEU A 37 -4.22 -17.22 -0.22
N GLY A 38 -3.70 -17.56 -1.40
CA GLY A 38 -3.22 -18.91 -1.75
C GLY A 38 -1.80 -19.21 -1.26
N GLU A 39 -1.29 -20.42 -1.55
CA GLU A 39 0.09 -20.78 -1.22
C GLU A 39 1.09 -19.81 -1.88
N ARG A 40 2.00 -19.29 -1.05
CA ARG A 40 2.97 -18.30 -1.48
C ARG A 40 3.96 -18.93 -2.47
N PRO A 41 4.22 -18.33 -3.64
CA PRO A 41 5.22 -18.83 -4.58
C PRO A 41 6.59 -19.02 -3.89
N LYS A 42 7.33 -20.07 -4.26
CA LYS A 42 8.66 -20.35 -3.69
C LYS A 42 9.67 -19.21 -3.92
N ASP A 43 9.46 -18.43 -4.97
CA ASP A 43 10.27 -17.26 -5.32
C ASP A 43 9.63 -15.93 -4.86
N ALA A 44 8.61 -15.99 -4.01
CA ALA A 44 7.98 -14.79 -3.51
C ALA A 44 8.96 -13.99 -2.62
N PRO A 45 8.85 -12.65 -2.63
CA PRO A 45 9.60 -11.82 -1.70
C PRO A 45 9.41 -12.29 -0.26
N PRO A 46 10.44 -12.17 0.61
CA PRO A 46 10.33 -12.52 2.01
C PRO A 46 9.12 -11.85 2.68
N GLU A 47 8.47 -12.55 3.60
CA GLU A 47 7.42 -11.95 4.44
C GLU A 47 8.04 -10.90 5.36
N THR A 48 7.62 -9.65 5.22
CA THR A 48 8.13 -8.53 6.03
C THR A 48 7.42 -8.41 7.37
N LYS A 49 6.29 -9.12 7.54
CA LYS A 49 5.38 -9.06 8.71
C LYS A 49 4.81 -7.68 8.98
N VAL A 50 4.97 -6.74 8.04
CA VAL A 50 4.46 -5.37 8.18
C VAL A 50 2.95 -5.38 8.30
N LEU A 51 2.26 -6.22 7.51
CA LEU A 51 0.80 -6.33 7.56
C LEU A 51 0.32 -6.91 8.90
N GLU A 52 0.97 -7.97 9.38
CA GLU A 52 0.67 -8.59 10.68
C GLU A 52 0.87 -7.57 11.82
N GLY A 53 2.00 -6.86 11.83
CA GLY A 53 2.29 -5.84 12.85
C GLY A 53 1.33 -4.65 12.80
N ALA A 54 1.01 -4.15 11.59
CA ALA A 54 0.06 -3.06 11.41
C ALA A 54 -1.35 -3.47 11.87
N GLN A 55 -1.78 -4.68 11.55
CA GLN A 55 -3.06 -5.24 12.00
C GLN A 55 -3.09 -5.37 13.53
N TYR A 56 -2.03 -5.90 14.15
CA TYR A 56 -1.94 -6.00 15.60
C TYR A 56 -2.08 -4.63 16.28
N VAL A 57 -1.40 -3.59 15.77
CA VAL A 57 -1.53 -2.23 16.32
C VAL A 57 -2.95 -1.71 16.15
N PHE A 58 -3.57 -1.90 14.99
CA PHE A 58 -4.95 -1.49 14.73
C PHE A 58 -5.95 -2.17 15.67
N ASP A 59 -5.84 -3.49 15.84
CA ASP A 59 -6.76 -4.29 16.66
C ASP A 59 -6.62 -3.99 18.18
N ASN A 60 -5.47 -3.48 18.62
CA ASN A 60 -5.17 -3.21 20.03
C ASN A 60 -5.11 -1.71 20.38
N ALA A 61 -5.26 -0.80 19.42
CA ALA A 61 -5.27 0.63 19.68
C ALA A 61 -6.53 1.04 20.47
N ILE A 62 -6.34 1.84 21.52
CA ILE A 62 -7.44 2.30 22.39
C ILE A 62 -7.85 3.73 22.02
N ASP A 63 -6.86 4.62 21.85
CA ASP A 63 -7.09 6.05 21.66
C ASP A 63 -7.26 6.47 20.19
N ILE A 64 -7.00 5.55 19.25
CA ILE A 64 -6.95 5.84 17.82
C ILE A 64 -7.74 4.77 17.07
N ALA A 65 -8.60 5.19 16.14
CA ALA A 65 -9.33 4.32 15.23
C ALA A 65 -9.16 4.81 13.78
N VAL A 66 -8.95 3.88 12.84
CA VAL A 66 -8.87 4.18 11.41
C VAL A 66 -10.23 3.93 10.75
N SER A 67 -10.77 4.91 10.04
CA SER A 67 -12.03 4.78 9.30
C SER A 67 -11.81 4.07 7.98
N LEU A 68 -12.29 2.83 7.86
CA LEU A 68 -12.21 2.06 6.61
C LEU A 68 -12.83 2.80 5.41
N ALA A 69 -13.97 3.47 5.63
CA ALA A 69 -14.65 4.22 4.58
C ALA A 69 -13.77 5.36 4.04
N HIS A 70 -13.23 6.19 4.94
CA HIS A 70 -12.38 7.32 4.54
C HIS A 70 -11.03 6.86 3.99
N THR A 71 -10.47 5.75 4.49
CA THR A 71 -9.25 5.15 3.91
C THR A 71 -9.49 4.72 2.47
N LYS A 72 -10.65 4.11 2.18
CA LYS A 72 -11.01 3.72 0.81
C LYS A 72 -11.18 4.93 -0.10
N GLU A 73 -11.88 5.98 0.37
CA GLU A 73 -12.05 7.23 -0.37
C GLU A 73 -10.71 7.92 -0.67
N ALA A 74 -9.79 7.93 0.31
CA ALA A 74 -8.44 8.46 0.14
C ALA A 74 -7.65 7.65 -0.89
N ALA A 75 -7.69 6.32 -0.81
CA ALA A 75 -7.03 5.43 -1.77
C ALA A 75 -7.56 5.64 -3.21
N GLU A 76 -8.88 5.73 -3.38
CA GLU A 76 -9.50 6.02 -4.68
C GLU A 76 -9.08 7.40 -5.22
N THR A 77 -8.96 8.39 -4.34
CA THR A 77 -8.51 9.74 -4.71
C THR A 77 -7.06 9.72 -5.18
N ILE A 78 -6.16 9.08 -4.42
CA ILE A 78 -4.74 8.93 -4.76
C ILE A 78 -4.61 8.21 -6.10
N TRP A 79 -5.29 7.07 -6.26
CA TRP A 79 -5.27 6.30 -7.52
C TRP A 79 -5.69 7.17 -8.70
N ARG A 80 -6.82 7.87 -8.60
CA ARG A 80 -7.31 8.76 -9.66
C ARG A 80 -6.32 9.87 -10.00
N MET A 81 -5.62 10.41 -9.00
CA MET A 81 -4.60 11.44 -9.21
C MET A 81 -3.35 10.87 -9.87
N MET A 82 -2.94 9.65 -9.53
CA MET A 82 -1.85 8.94 -10.21
C MET A 82 -2.19 8.58 -11.66
N GLN A 83 -3.46 8.36 -11.99
CA GLN A 83 -3.88 8.14 -13.39
C GLN A 83 -3.89 9.46 -14.19
N LYS A 84 -4.25 10.57 -13.54
CA LYS A 84 -4.33 11.89 -14.19
C LYS A 84 -2.97 12.57 -14.35
N LYS A 85 -2.10 12.43 -13.36
CA LYS A 85 -0.73 12.93 -13.38
C LYS A 85 0.14 11.74 -13.75
N GLU A 86 0.79 11.76 -14.91
CA GLU A 86 1.81 10.75 -15.26
C GLU A 86 3.00 10.87 -14.30
N TYR A 87 2.83 10.41 -13.06
CA TYR A 87 3.86 10.46 -12.04
C TYR A 87 4.80 9.29 -12.30
N SER A 88 5.89 9.56 -13.00
CA SER A 88 6.93 8.59 -13.27
C SER A 88 8.11 8.80 -12.31
N THR A 89 8.85 7.73 -12.02
CA THR A 89 10.12 7.83 -11.29
C THR A 89 11.15 8.70 -12.03
N HIS A 90 10.96 8.93 -13.34
CA HIS A 90 11.76 9.84 -14.14
C HIS A 90 11.61 11.29 -13.67
N THR A 91 10.38 11.73 -13.41
CA THR A 91 10.07 13.08 -12.91
C THR A 91 10.69 13.35 -11.54
N TRP A 92 10.87 12.31 -10.71
CA TRP A 92 11.59 12.46 -9.44
C TRP A 92 13.08 12.75 -9.67
N SER A 93 13.74 12.00 -10.55
CA SER A 93 15.18 12.23 -10.85
C SER A 93 15.47 13.58 -11.53
N GLU A 94 14.47 14.23 -12.13
CA GLU A 94 14.66 15.55 -12.79
C GLU A 94 15.01 16.68 -11.81
N HIS A 95 14.73 16.53 -10.52
CA HIS A 95 15.01 17.60 -9.55
C HIS A 95 16.51 17.70 -9.24
N GLU A 96 17.05 18.92 -9.24
CA GLU A 96 18.50 19.20 -9.13
C GLU A 96 19.15 18.69 -7.83
N LEU A 97 18.35 18.50 -6.78
CA LEU A 97 18.81 17.98 -5.48
C LEU A 97 18.65 16.47 -5.32
N HIS A 98 18.00 15.76 -6.24
CA HIS A 98 17.90 14.31 -6.14
C HIS A 98 19.13 13.62 -6.76
N PRO A 99 19.56 12.47 -6.23
CA PRO A 99 20.57 11.65 -6.85
C PRO A 99 20.22 11.31 -8.30
N GLN A 100 21.19 11.46 -9.19
CA GLN A 100 21.03 11.21 -10.62
C GLN A 100 21.43 9.77 -11.01
N THR A 101 22.24 9.12 -10.20
CA THR A 101 22.63 7.72 -10.38
C THR A 101 21.53 6.78 -9.87
N LYS A 102 21.57 5.51 -10.28
CA LYS A 102 20.63 4.46 -9.85
C LYS A 102 21.39 3.30 -9.22
N ASP A 103 22.26 3.64 -8.27
CA ASP A 103 23.11 2.70 -7.54
C ASP A 103 22.68 2.60 -6.07
N GLU A 104 23.42 1.82 -5.29
CA GLU A 104 23.18 1.61 -3.85
C GLU A 104 23.16 2.93 -3.05
N SER A 105 24.00 3.91 -3.43
CA SER A 105 24.03 5.21 -2.75
C SER A 105 22.73 6.00 -2.93
N THR A 106 22.07 5.86 -4.08
CA THR A 106 20.74 6.44 -4.30
C THR A 106 19.69 5.79 -3.39
N VAL A 107 19.79 4.48 -3.15
CA VAL A 107 18.90 3.77 -2.24
C VAL A 107 19.11 4.23 -0.81
N ASP A 108 20.36 4.32 -0.36
CA ASP A 108 20.72 4.81 0.98
C ASP A 108 20.25 6.26 1.20
N PHE A 109 20.39 7.11 0.17
CA PHE A 109 19.90 8.47 0.19
C PHE A 109 18.38 8.52 0.34
N ILE A 110 17.64 7.77 -0.48
CA ILE A 110 16.17 7.71 -0.42
C ILE A 110 15.71 7.23 0.95
N PHE A 111 16.34 6.18 1.48
CA PHE A 111 16.02 5.63 2.78
C PHE A 111 16.27 6.64 3.91
N THR A 112 17.43 7.31 3.91
CA THR A 112 17.77 8.34 4.89
C THR A 112 16.80 9.53 4.80
N MET A 113 16.48 9.96 3.59
CA MET A 113 15.54 11.04 3.35
C MET A 113 14.13 10.69 3.83
N ASP A 114 13.65 9.47 3.60
CA ASP A 114 12.33 9.01 4.03
C ASP A 114 12.22 8.95 5.56
N LEU A 115 13.26 8.43 6.23
CA LEU A 115 13.34 8.39 7.69
C LEU A 115 13.29 9.78 8.34
N LEU A 116 13.83 10.81 7.68
CA LEU A 116 13.88 12.17 8.22
C LEU A 116 12.73 13.05 7.74
N ASN A 117 11.98 12.64 6.71
CA ASN A 117 11.02 13.48 6.00
C ASN A 117 10.03 14.19 6.94
N PHE A 118 9.48 13.45 7.90
CA PHE A 118 8.48 13.95 8.83
C PHE A 118 9.01 15.09 9.72
N SER A 119 10.32 15.14 9.99
CA SER A 119 10.93 16.16 10.86
C SER A 119 11.00 17.55 10.22
N PHE A 120 10.77 17.64 8.91
CA PHE A 120 10.84 18.87 8.12
C PHE A 120 9.47 19.34 7.63
N TRP A 121 8.39 18.71 8.12
CA TRP A 121 7.04 19.22 7.96
C TRP A 121 6.84 20.42 8.88
N SER A 122 6.18 21.45 8.35
CA SER A 122 5.96 22.71 9.05
C SER A 122 4.58 23.23 8.67
N GLU A 123 3.79 23.60 9.67
CA GLU A 123 2.53 24.34 9.49
C GLU A 123 2.80 25.83 9.18
N GLU A 124 3.99 26.33 9.50
CA GLU A 124 4.40 27.69 9.17
C GLU A 124 4.64 27.83 7.66
N GLU A 125 3.82 28.66 7.00
CA GLU A 125 3.94 29.00 5.58
C GLU A 125 4.83 30.23 5.35
N GLU A 126 5.10 31.02 6.40
CA GLU A 126 5.87 32.26 6.30
C GLU A 126 7.39 32.04 6.41
N GLU A 127 8.12 32.47 5.40
CA GLU A 127 9.58 32.65 5.44
C GLU A 127 9.93 33.85 6.34
N PRO A 128 10.91 33.78 7.28
CA PRO A 128 11.88 32.70 7.53
C PRO A 128 11.54 31.83 8.76
N LYS A 129 10.29 31.83 9.25
CA LYS A 129 9.91 31.02 10.42
C LYS A 129 10.03 29.53 10.14
N ARG A 130 9.79 29.16 8.88
CA ARG A 130 10.03 27.82 8.37
C ARG A 130 11.53 27.52 8.32
N PHE A 131 11.91 26.31 8.72
CA PHE A 131 13.28 25.84 8.62
C PHE A 131 13.81 25.98 7.17
N CYS A 132 15.00 26.56 7.04
CA CYS A 132 15.61 26.88 5.76
C CYS A 132 17.12 26.58 5.78
N ILE A 133 17.66 26.21 4.61
CA ILE A 133 19.08 25.97 4.40
C ILE A 133 19.53 26.71 3.15
N GLU A 134 20.61 27.48 3.26
CA GLU A 134 21.31 28.01 2.10
C GLU A 134 22.25 26.93 1.54
N TYR A 135 22.08 26.62 0.26
CA TYR A 135 22.90 25.65 -0.45
C TYR A 135 22.96 25.99 -1.95
N ARG A 136 24.18 25.98 -2.52
CA ARG A 136 24.46 26.37 -3.92
C ARG A 136 23.91 27.77 -4.27
N GLY A 137 24.00 28.72 -3.33
CA GLY A 137 23.57 30.11 -3.52
C GLY A 137 22.05 30.30 -3.55
N LYS A 138 21.27 29.30 -3.13
CA LYS A 138 19.81 29.34 -3.05
C LYS A 138 19.35 28.96 -1.65
N LEU A 139 18.30 29.65 -1.17
CA LEU A 139 17.62 29.30 0.07
C LEU A 139 16.56 28.23 -0.22
N TRP A 140 16.66 27.10 0.48
CA TRP A 140 15.77 25.95 0.35
C TRP A 140 14.91 25.79 1.60
N THR A 141 13.61 25.56 1.42
CA THR A 141 12.65 25.45 2.53
C THR A 141 11.76 24.22 2.43
N GLY A 142 11.15 23.85 3.56
CA GLY A 142 10.29 22.67 3.66
C GLY A 142 11.03 21.38 3.30
N TYR A 143 10.37 20.50 2.55
CA TYR A 143 10.99 19.25 2.07
C TYR A 143 12.34 19.47 1.39
N TRP A 144 12.48 20.52 0.59
CA TRP A 144 13.72 20.79 -0.13
C TRP A 144 14.87 21.21 0.76
N SER A 145 14.59 21.77 1.95
CA SER A 145 15.64 22.05 2.93
C SER A 145 16.31 20.76 3.43
N LEU A 146 15.55 19.68 3.66
CA LEU A 146 16.09 18.37 4.01
C LEU A 146 16.97 17.83 2.89
N VAL A 147 16.46 17.82 1.66
CA VAL A 147 17.22 17.29 0.52
C VAL A 147 18.50 18.10 0.30
N ALA A 148 18.44 19.43 0.46
CA ALA A 148 19.61 20.30 0.41
C ALA A 148 20.60 20.03 1.55
N ALA A 149 20.12 19.76 2.77
CA ALA A 149 20.97 19.38 3.91
C ALA A 149 21.76 18.11 3.63
N LEU A 150 21.08 17.07 3.13
CA LEU A 150 21.68 15.78 2.80
C LEU A 150 22.71 15.92 1.68
N GLN A 151 22.37 16.63 0.61
CA GLN A 151 23.29 16.90 -0.49
C GLN A 151 24.51 17.71 -0.02
N ARG A 152 24.29 18.73 0.81
CA ARG A 152 25.39 19.52 1.37
C ARG A 152 26.31 18.67 2.25
N ALA A 153 25.75 17.77 3.06
CA ALA A 153 26.53 16.86 3.88
C ALA A 153 27.38 15.90 3.02
N LEU A 154 26.87 15.43 1.88
CA LEU A 154 27.65 14.61 0.94
C LEU A 154 28.74 15.41 0.23
N ASP A 155 28.45 16.64 -0.20
CA ASP A 155 29.42 17.52 -0.88
C ASP A 155 30.53 18.01 0.09
N GLU A 156 30.19 18.33 1.34
CA GLU A 156 31.12 18.84 2.36
C GLU A 156 31.84 17.73 3.15
N GLY A 157 31.20 16.57 3.32
CA GLY A 157 31.68 15.45 4.15
C GLY A 157 32.75 14.57 3.50
N GLN A 158 33.10 14.78 2.23
CA GLN A 158 34.15 14.03 1.52
C GLN A 158 35.59 14.40 1.94
N PHE A 159 35.77 15.35 2.88
CA PHE A 159 37.06 15.71 3.45
C PHE A 159 37.20 15.22 4.90
N CYS A 160 37.23 13.89 5.11
CA CYS A 160 37.68 13.25 6.35
C CYS A 160 38.42 11.95 6.01
#